data_AF-A0AAW8KT07-F1
#
_entry.id   AF-A0AAW8KT07-F1
#
_cell.length_a   1.000
_cell.length_b   1.000
_cell.length_c   1.000
_cell.angle_alpha   90.00
_cell.angle_beta   90.00
_cell.angle_gamma   90.00
#
_symmetry.space_group_name_H-M   'P 1'
#
loop_
_entity.id
_entity.type
_entity.pdbx_description
1 polymer ?
#
loop_
_entity_poly.entity_id
_entity_poly.type
_entity_poly.pdbx_seq_one_letter_code
_entity_poly.pdbx_strand_id
1 'polypeptide(L)'
;QQVNPLMIANTISSDLAAMRSTLLSSLIPCVQYNLNRQQSRVRFFELGLRFDYQDAKSIEDLKQIPTLALVAVGSQQPESWHVKPQPMDFFDFKGEIEEILAAGRVKVEYV
;
A
#
# COMPACT_ATOMS: atom_id res chain seq x y z
N GLN A 1 -14.02 8.89 8.99
CA GLN A 1 -13.20 9.05 10.21
C GLN A 1 -12.15 10.10 9.93
N GLN A 2 -11.89 11.00 10.88
CA GLN A 2 -10.84 12.02 10.76
C GLN A 2 -9.49 11.35 11.04
N VAL A 3 -8.58 11.36 10.07
CA VAL A 3 -7.22 10.78 10.22
C VAL A 3 -6.36 11.76 11.00
N ASN A 4 -5.65 11.29 12.03
CA ASN A 4 -4.74 12.10 12.85
C ASN A 4 -3.29 11.66 12.64
N PRO A 5 -2.60 12.14 11.58
CA PRO A 5 -1.21 11.79 11.34
C PRO A 5 -0.27 12.63 12.22
N LEU A 6 0.91 12.07 12.50
CA LEU A 6 1.98 12.84 13.15
C LEU A 6 2.55 13.85 12.15
N MET A 7 2.49 15.14 12.48
CA MET A 7 3.02 16.22 11.65
C MET A 7 4.50 16.51 11.96
N ILE A 8 5.27 16.80 10.92
CA ILE A 8 6.66 17.27 11.04
C ILE A 8 6.64 18.79 11.21
N ALA A 9 7.46 19.32 12.14
CA ALA A 9 7.48 20.76 12.42
C ALA A 9 8.17 21.59 11.33
N ASN A 10 9.28 21.10 10.77
CA ASN A 10 10.10 21.81 9.79
C ASN A 10 10.10 21.06 8.44
N THR A 11 9.04 21.25 7.67
CA THR A 11 8.79 20.49 6.44
C THR A 11 9.38 21.19 5.24
N ILE A 12 9.95 20.42 4.30
CA ILE A 12 10.47 20.95 3.04
C ILE A 12 9.31 21.35 2.10
N SER A 13 8.15 20.70 2.20
CA SER A 13 6.92 21.04 1.47
C SER A 13 5.67 20.58 2.25
N SER A 14 4.51 21.16 1.92
CA SER A 14 3.21 20.79 2.52
C SER A 14 2.83 19.34 2.26
N ASP A 15 3.19 18.81 1.09
CA ASP A 15 2.84 17.44 0.68
C ASP A 15 3.62 16.38 1.48
N LEU A 16 4.73 16.78 2.09
CA LEU A 16 5.59 15.94 2.94
C LEU A 16 5.47 16.29 4.43
N ALA A 17 4.40 17.01 4.81
CA ALA A 17 4.26 17.53 6.16
C ALA A 17 3.80 16.50 7.20
N ALA A 18 3.23 15.38 6.76
CA ALA A 18 2.69 14.34 7.61
C ALA A 18 3.51 13.04 7.47
N MET A 19 3.85 12.43 8.60
CA MET A 19 4.38 11.07 8.62
C MET A 19 3.29 10.10 8.18
N ARG A 20 3.65 9.17 7.29
CA ARG A 20 2.70 8.24 6.67
C ARG A 20 2.03 7.31 7.69
N SER A 21 0.72 7.42 7.86
CA SER A 21 -0.07 6.50 8.70
C SER A 21 -0.27 5.12 8.05
N THR A 22 -0.16 5.04 6.73
CA THR A 22 -0.19 3.82 5.92
C THR A 22 0.80 3.97 4.76
N LEU A 23 1.40 2.88 4.30
CA LEU A 23 2.26 2.88 3.10
C LEU A 23 1.46 3.20 1.82
N LEU A 24 0.13 3.13 1.84
CA LEU A 24 -0.67 3.54 0.69
C LEU A 24 -0.52 5.04 0.37
N SER A 25 -0.25 5.90 1.36
CA SER A 25 -0.08 7.33 1.09
C SER A 25 1.19 7.64 0.28
N SER A 26 2.22 6.79 0.38
CA SER A 26 3.41 6.87 -0.49
C SER A 26 3.22 6.12 -1.81
N LEU A 27 2.54 4.97 -1.78
CA LEU A 27 2.36 4.11 -2.95
C LEU A 27 1.38 4.69 -3.99
N ILE A 28 0.28 5.33 -3.57
CA ILE A 28 -0.72 5.88 -4.49
C ILE A 28 -0.10 6.94 -5.44
N PRO A 29 0.68 7.92 -4.97
CA PRO A 29 1.40 8.84 -5.85
C PRO A 29 2.31 8.12 -6.86
N CYS A 30 2.98 7.03 -6.46
CA CYS A 30 3.79 6.22 -7.38
C CYS A 30 2.94 5.53 -8.45
N VAL A 31 1.76 5.02 -8.09
CA VAL A 31 0.80 4.45 -9.06
C VAL A 31 0.33 5.53 -10.04
N GLN A 32 -0.11 6.69 -9.53
CA GLN A 32 -0.55 7.83 -10.35
C GLN A 32 0.55 8.29 -11.32
N TYR A 33 1.80 8.37 -10.84
CA TYR A 33 2.96 8.72 -11.66
C TYR A 33 3.12 7.81 -12.89
N ASN A 34 2.87 6.51 -12.74
CA ASN A 34 2.96 5.54 -13.82
C ASN A 34 1.73 5.56 -14.74
N LEU A 35 0.53 5.68 -14.17
CA LEU A 35 -0.71 5.84 -14.94
C LEU A 35 -0.62 7.07 -15.86
N ASN A 36 -0.08 8.20 -15.37
CA ASN A 36 0.13 9.41 -16.16
C ASN A 36 1.17 9.24 -17.29
N ARG A 37 1.92 8.14 -17.29
CA ARG A 37 2.88 7.74 -18.36
C ARG A 37 2.37 6.57 -19.18
N GLN A 38 1.05 6.42 -19.26
CA GLN A 38 0.37 5.41 -20.08
C GLN A 38 0.72 3.96 -19.68
N GLN A 39 1.19 3.74 -18.45
CA GLN A 39 1.35 2.39 -17.92
C GLN A 39 0.02 1.92 -17.35
N SER A 40 -0.74 1.14 -18.12
CA SER A 40 -2.09 0.67 -17.75
C SER A 40 -2.09 -0.40 -16.66
N ARG A 41 -0.94 -1.02 -16.38
CA ARG A 41 -0.75 -2.06 -15.37
C ARG A 41 0.41 -1.69 -14.45
N VAL A 42 0.13 -1.52 -13.17
CA VAL A 42 1.13 -1.18 -12.14
C VAL A 42 0.90 -2.07 -10.93
N ARG A 43 1.97 -2.73 -10.48
CA ARG A 43 1.96 -3.57 -9.28
C ARG A 43 3.20 -3.26 -8.46
N PHE A 44 3.01 -2.76 -7.25
CA PHE A 44 4.09 -2.43 -6.34
C PHE A 44 3.90 -3.11 -5.00
N PHE A 45 5.03 -3.36 -4.34
CA PHE A 45 5.07 -3.67 -2.92
C PHE A 45 6.12 -2.78 -2.25
N GLU A 46 5.94 -2.50 -0.97
CA GLU A 46 6.90 -1.75 -0.17
C GLU A 46 7.02 -2.40 1.22
N LEU A 47 8.27 -2.56 1.68
CA LEU A 47 8.58 -2.86 3.07
C LEU A 47 9.03 -1.58 3.77
N GLY A 48 8.34 -1.17 4.82
CA GLY A 48 8.68 0.06 5.50
C GLY A 48 7.88 0.30 6.78
N LEU A 49 8.24 1.35 7.51
CA LEU A 49 7.52 1.75 8.71
C LEU A 49 6.28 2.56 8.35
N ARG A 50 5.17 2.27 9.02
CA ARG A 50 4.02 3.18 9.16
C ARG A 50 3.97 3.75 10.57
N PHE A 51 3.45 4.97 10.68
CA PHE A 51 3.41 5.76 11.90
C PHE A 51 1.98 5.86 12.41
N ASP A 52 1.63 5.04 13.40
CA ASP A 52 0.28 5.00 13.98
C ASP A 52 0.17 6.02 15.12
N TYR A 53 -0.62 7.07 14.89
CA TYR A 53 -0.80 8.21 15.79
C TYR A 53 -2.28 8.51 16.07
N GLN A 54 -3.19 7.60 15.73
CA GLN A 54 -4.63 7.88 15.75
C GLN A 54 -5.18 8.09 17.18
N ASP A 55 -4.73 7.26 18.13
CA ASP A 55 -5.14 7.30 19.55
C ASP A 55 -4.03 7.85 20.47
N ALA A 56 -2.95 8.38 19.89
CA ALA A 56 -1.81 8.89 20.63
C ALA A 56 -2.15 10.24 21.29
N LYS A 57 -1.78 10.41 22.57
CA LYS A 57 -1.95 11.67 23.30
C LYS A 57 -0.68 12.52 23.23
N SER A 58 0.46 11.86 23.05
CA SER A 58 1.77 12.47 22.92
C SER A 58 2.63 11.71 21.89
N ILE A 59 3.77 12.29 21.51
CA ILE A 59 4.73 11.65 20.60
C ILE A 59 5.29 10.33 21.17
N GLU A 60 5.31 10.17 22.49
CA GLU A 60 5.78 8.96 23.17
C GLU A 60 4.83 7.77 22.93
N ASP A 61 3.55 8.04 22.62
CA ASP A 61 2.54 7.02 22.31
C ASP A 61 2.59 6.55 20.85
N LEU A 62 3.44 7.17 20.02
CA LEU A 62 3.58 6.86 18.59
C LEU A 62 4.04 5.42 18.40
N LYS A 63 3.30 4.65 17.60
CA LYS A 63 3.72 3.29 17.21
C LYS A 63 4.31 3.28 15.82
N GLN A 64 5.54 2.79 15.71
CA GLN A 64 6.21 2.55 14.44
C GLN A 64 6.12 1.07 14.11
N ILE A 65 5.41 0.75 13.03
CA ILE A 65 5.05 -0.64 12.72
C ILE A 65 5.69 -1.03 11.38
N PRO A 66 6.68 -1.94 11.37
CA PRO A 66 7.18 -2.54 10.14
C PRO A 66 6.04 -3.22 9.40
N THR A 67 5.79 -2.79 8.17
CA THR A 67 4.62 -3.20 7.38
C THR A 67 5.08 -3.58 5.98
N LEU A 68 4.49 -4.65 5.45
CA LEU A 68 4.46 -4.96 4.02
C LEU A 68 3.15 -4.40 3.45
N ALA A 69 3.25 -3.56 2.43
CA ALA A 69 2.09 -3.10 1.67
C ALA A 69 2.18 -3.57 0.22
N LEU A 70 1.02 -3.83 -0.37
CA LEU A 70 0.87 -4.20 -1.78
C LEU A 70 -0.17 -3.28 -2.41
N VAL A 71 0.05 -2.87 -3.67
CA VAL A 71 -0.91 -2.15 -4.49
C VAL A 71 -0.85 -2.67 -5.92
N ALA A 72 -2.02 -2.86 -6.52
CA ALA A 72 -2.14 -3.38 -7.87
C ALA A 72 -3.28 -2.69 -8.63
N VAL A 73 -3.01 -2.29 -9.87
CA VAL A 73 -4.01 -1.78 -10.83
C VAL A 73 -3.76 -2.37 -12.21
N GLY A 74 -4.83 -2.48 -13.00
CA GLY A 74 -4.78 -3.01 -14.36
C GLY A 74 -5.01 -4.52 -14.41
N SER A 75 -4.51 -5.16 -15.47
CA SER A 75 -4.75 -6.57 -15.72
C SER A 75 -3.99 -7.50 -14.78
N GLN A 76 -4.58 -8.66 -14.49
CA GLN A 76 -3.92 -9.72 -13.69
C GLN A 76 -2.57 -10.10 -14.31
N GLN A 77 -2.59 -10.49 -15.59
CA GLN A 77 -1.41 -10.86 -16.36
C GLN A 77 -0.97 -9.73 -17.31
N PRO A 78 0.33 -9.67 -17.67
CA PRO A 78 0.78 -8.85 -18.80
C PRO A 78 0.06 -9.25 -20.09
N GLU A 79 -0.05 -8.31 -21.01
CA GLU A 79 -0.65 -8.58 -22.33
C GLU A 79 0.09 -9.72 -23.03
N SER A 80 -0.66 -10.68 -23.54
CA SER A 80 -0.13 -11.82 -24.28
C SER A 80 -1.09 -12.22 -25.39
N TRP A 81 -0.57 -12.96 -26.37
CA TRP A 81 -1.39 -13.48 -27.47
C TRP A 81 -2.36 -14.58 -27.04
N HIS A 82 -2.15 -15.19 -25.87
CA HIS A 82 -2.95 -16.31 -25.38
C HIS A 82 -4.28 -15.87 -24.78
N VAL A 83 -4.31 -14.71 -24.11
CA VAL A 83 -5.44 -14.29 -23.28
C VAL A 83 -5.64 -12.78 -23.40
N LYS A 84 -6.89 -12.36 -23.61
CA LYS A 84 -7.25 -10.93 -23.58
C LYS A 84 -7.03 -10.37 -22.17
N PRO A 85 -6.49 -9.15 -22.02
CA PRO A 85 -6.31 -8.54 -20.70
C PRO A 85 -7.61 -8.48 -19.90
N GLN A 86 -7.61 -9.02 -18.69
CA GLN A 86 -8.72 -8.94 -17.74
C GLN A 86 -8.26 -8.21 -16.47
N PRO A 87 -9.07 -7.26 -15.95
CA PRO A 87 -8.78 -6.62 -14.68
C PRO A 87 -8.80 -7.66 -13.56
N MET A 88 -7.96 -7.43 -12.55
CA MET A 88 -7.92 -8.23 -11.34
C MET A 88 -9.22 -8.07 -10.54
N ASP A 89 -9.79 -9.18 -10.08
CA ASP A 89 -10.88 -9.15 -9.10
C ASP A 89 -10.36 -9.31 -7.65
N PHE A 90 -11.27 -9.40 -6.68
CA PHE A 90 -10.90 -9.58 -5.28
C PHE A 90 -10.19 -10.91 -5.01
N PHE A 91 -10.63 -12.00 -5.67
CA PHE A 91 -10.13 -13.35 -5.42
C PHE A 91 -8.73 -13.55 -6.00
N ASP A 92 -8.45 -12.93 -7.14
CA ASP A 92 -7.12 -12.88 -7.72
C ASP A 92 -6.11 -12.24 -6.75
N PHE A 93 -6.43 -11.06 -6.22
CA PHE A 93 -5.52 -10.37 -5.29
C PHE A 93 -5.43 -11.08 -3.93
N LYS A 94 -6.55 -11.65 -3.46
CA LYS A 94 -6.57 -12.48 -2.26
C LYS A 94 -5.64 -13.69 -2.41
N GLY A 95 -5.66 -14.36 -3.57
CA GLY A 95 -4.81 -15.53 -3.83
C GLY A 95 -3.32 -15.21 -3.71
N GLU A 96 -2.88 -14.04 -4.22
CA GLU A 96 -1.50 -13.59 -4.06
C GLU A 96 -1.12 -13.35 -2.59
N ILE A 97 -2.03 -12.77 -1.79
CA ILE A 97 -1.83 -12.55 -0.36
C ILE A 97 -1.76 -13.89 0.39
N GLU A 98 -2.67 -14.81 0.09
CA GLU A 98 -2.68 -16.16 0.68
C GLU A 98 -1.39 -16.92 0.38
N GLU A 99 -0.85 -16.81 -0.83
CA GLU A 99 0.43 -17.45 -1.20
C GLU A 99 1.61 -16.88 -0.40
N ILE A 100 1.66 -15.55 -0.23
CA ILE A 100 2.68 -14.89 0.61
C ILE A 100 2.59 -15.38 2.07
N LEU A 101 1.38 -15.43 2.63
CA LEU A 101 1.16 -15.89 4.01
C LEU A 101 1.52 -17.36 4.18
N ALA A 102 1.16 -18.21 3.22
CA ALA A 102 1.49 -19.63 3.20
C ALA A 102 3.00 -19.87 3.11
N ALA A 103 3.73 -19.08 2.32
CA ALA A 103 5.20 -19.14 2.25
C ALA A 103 5.84 -18.83 3.62
N GLY A 104 5.25 -17.91 4.38
CA GLY A 104 5.61 -17.61 5.77
C GLY A 104 5.07 -18.60 6.81
N ARG A 105 4.31 -19.62 6.40
CA ARG A 105 3.58 -20.56 7.29
C ARG A 105 2.63 -19.86 8.26
N VAL A 106 2.08 -18.72 7.87
CA VAL A 106 1.11 -17.96 8.66
C VAL A 106 -0.29 -18.51 8.37
N LYS A 107 -0.95 -19.04 9.40
CA LYS A 107 -2.36 -19.46 9.29
C LYS A 107 -3.26 -18.26 9.61
N VAL A 108 -4.22 -18.01 8.74
CA VAL A 108 -5.15 -16.88 8.87
C VAL A 108 -6.59 -17.33 8.66
N GLU A 109 -7.52 -16.62 9.26
CA GLU A 109 -8.95 -16.71 9.00
C GLU A 109 -9.42 -15.35 8.49
N TYR A 110 -10.25 -15.38 7.43
CA TYR A 110 -10.86 -14.18 6.86
C TYR A 110 -12.31 -14.13 7.33
N VAL A 111 -12.66 -13.08 8.07
CA VAL A 111 -14.02 -12.81 8.56
C VAL A 111 -14.82 -12.00 7.55
#